data_AF-A0A4Q6BQQ7-F1
#
_entry.id   AF-A0A4Q6BQQ7-F1
#
_cell.length_a   1.000
_cell.length_b   1.000
_cell.length_c   1.000
_cell.angle_alpha   90.00
_cell.angle_beta   90.00
_cell.angle_gamma   90.00
#
_symmetry.space_group_name_H-M   'P 1'
#
loop_
_entity.id
_entity.type
_entity.pdbx_description
1 polymer ?
#
loop_
_entity_poly.entity_id
_entity_poly.type
_entity_poly.pdbx_seq_one_letter_code
_entity_poly.pdbx_strand_id
1 'polypeptide(L)'
;MPTAGRTASRRLGFCLGIAVGAAALSALGSCADDAGEALLPAEDDASVRPAPTPPNVPTPEADAAARDAAAEAAVPTDAAEADADASSPVMQALLAVLDVKPYVEGTCEPTTYPGWDHPAHRCRYDGGGVDGGLTVTVANPPAARVAAWIIDSAGEIGALEAIKYRDPEQWIAGLVIVAGNVIGQSTRIFPLEGQVAEDIVYRFEKGVTRTCGTGCYCRVNSTSRQHWCSYAAAFLGASEQECLTTYSTTRFTQAWANHCLENHSSSWDRDVNPHFHARAYAAHRLLEARFPDPTTAPIADMMAALLEIFPRH
;
A
#
# COMPACT_ATOMS: atom_id res chain seq x y z
N MET A 1 -42.28 -32.88 -38.19
CA MET A 1 -42.07 -32.32 -36.83
C MET A 1 -41.12 -31.14 -36.93
N PRO A 2 -41.61 -29.89 -36.85
CA PRO A 2 -40.77 -28.69 -36.98
C PRO A 2 -40.64 -27.86 -35.70
N THR A 3 -39.43 -27.29 -35.53
CA THR A 3 -39.01 -26.01 -34.91
C THR A 3 -39.84 -25.29 -33.82
N ALA A 4 -39.19 -25.04 -32.68
CA ALA A 4 -39.29 -23.85 -31.81
C ALA A 4 -38.10 -23.91 -30.81
N GLY A 5 -37.42 -22.87 -30.33
CA GLY A 5 -37.47 -21.41 -30.47
C GLY A 5 -36.60 -20.85 -29.33
N ARG A 6 -35.77 -19.82 -29.56
CA ARG A 6 -35.25 -18.96 -28.48
C ARG A 6 -35.19 -17.51 -28.97
N THR A 7 -36.01 -16.71 -28.30
CA THR A 7 -36.22 -15.28 -28.44
C THR A 7 -35.08 -14.48 -27.84
N ALA A 8 -34.65 -13.46 -28.57
CA ALA A 8 -33.86 -12.34 -28.08
C ALA A 8 -34.70 -11.44 -27.18
N SER A 9 -34.13 -10.94 -26.09
CA SER A 9 -34.75 -9.88 -25.27
C SER A 9 -33.87 -8.63 -25.33
N ARG A 10 -34.30 -7.65 -26.14
CA ARG A 10 -33.84 -6.26 -26.06
C ARG A 10 -34.50 -5.60 -24.85
N ARG A 11 -33.74 -4.87 -24.05
CA ARG A 11 -34.28 -3.83 -23.16
C ARG A 11 -33.79 -2.47 -23.64
N LEU A 12 -34.76 -1.64 -24.07
CA LEU A 12 -34.67 -0.19 -24.15
C LEU A 12 -35.16 0.40 -22.82
N GLY A 13 -34.60 1.56 -22.44
CA GLY A 13 -35.13 2.43 -21.38
C GLY A 13 -34.10 3.50 -21.01
N PHE A 14 -33.99 4.57 -21.80
CA PHE A 14 -34.57 5.90 -21.54
C PHE A 14 -33.72 6.77 -20.58
N CYS A 15 -32.89 7.65 -21.16
CA CYS A 15 -32.39 8.85 -20.47
C CYS A 15 -33.24 10.04 -20.94
N LEU A 16 -34.01 10.60 -20.00
CA LEU A 16 -34.75 11.84 -20.16
C LEU A 16 -33.78 13.00 -19.91
N GLY A 17 -33.61 13.87 -20.90
CA GLY A 17 -32.82 15.09 -20.77
C GLY A 17 -33.57 16.19 -20.04
N ILE A 18 -32.85 16.97 -19.23
CA ILE A 18 -33.17 18.37 -18.97
C ILE A 18 -31.94 19.17 -19.37
N ALA A 19 -32.09 19.94 -20.44
CA ALA A 19 -31.16 20.97 -20.86
C ALA A 19 -31.62 22.31 -20.28
N VAL A 20 -30.74 23.00 -19.56
CA VAL A 20 -30.71 24.47 -19.51
C VAL A 20 -29.27 24.87 -19.76
N GLY A 21 -29.05 25.60 -20.86
CA GLY A 21 -27.75 26.08 -21.33
C GLY A 21 -27.27 27.31 -20.54
N ALA A 22 -26.24 28.03 -20.94
CA ALA A 22 -25.14 27.83 -21.88
C ALA A 22 -24.17 28.99 -21.60
N ALA A 23 -22.86 28.74 -21.45
CA ALA A 23 -21.78 29.64 -21.88
C ALA A 23 -20.40 29.06 -21.50
N ALA A 24 -19.77 28.47 -22.52
CA ALA A 24 -18.35 28.53 -22.87
C ALA A 24 -17.25 28.37 -21.79
N LEU A 25 -16.49 27.27 -21.89
CA LEU A 25 -15.08 27.33 -22.31
C LEU A 25 -14.64 25.95 -22.87
N SER A 26 -14.01 25.97 -24.04
CA SER A 26 -13.48 24.81 -24.75
C SER A 26 -12.01 24.57 -24.39
N ALA A 27 -11.64 23.30 -24.13
CA ALA A 27 -10.36 22.61 -24.42
C ALA A 27 -10.23 21.38 -23.48
N LEU A 28 -10.69 20.20 -23.88
CA LEU A 28 -9.94 19.13 -24.55
C LEU A 28 -8.81 18.50 -23.70
N GLY A 29 -9.07 17.28 -23.24
CA GLY A 29 -8.12 16.38 -22.59
C GLY A 29 -8.82 15.10 -22.12
N SER A 30 -9.33 14.33 -23.07
CA SER A 30 -10.22 13.16 -22.91
C SER A 30 -9.62 12.05 -22.03
N CYS A 31 -10.37 11.64 -21.00
CA CYS A 31 -10.31 10.28 -20.48
C CYS A 31 -10.94 9.36 -21.53
N ALA A 32 -10.21 8.33 -21.96
CA ALA A 32 -10.78 7.25 -22.74
C ALA A 32 -10.40 5.94 -22.05
N ASP A 33 -11.42 5.29 -21.51
CA ASP A 33 -11.47 3.85 -21.34
C ASP A 33 -11.16 3.16 -22.68
N ASP A 34 -10.33 2.12 -22.65
CA ASP A 34 -10.48 1.03 -23.61
C ASP A 34 -10.16 -0.29 -22.92
N ALA A 35 -11.22 -1.08 -22.75
CA ALA A 35 -11.18 -2.44 -22.29
C ALA A 35 -11.22 -3.36 -23.52
N GLY A 36 -10.19 -4.19 -23.66
CA GLY A 36 -10.26 -5.37 -24.50
C GLY A 36 -8.99 -5.62 -25.27
N GLU A 37 -8.08 -6.41 -24.71
CA GLU A 37 -7.23 -7.28 -25.53
C GLU A 37 -6.92 -8.61 -24.85
N ALA A 38 -6.73 -9.59 -25.71
CA ALA A 38 -6.95 -11.01 -25.51
C ALA A 38 -5.91 -11.71 -24.61
N LEU A 39 -6.34 -12.83 -24.03
CA LEU A 39 -5.45 -13.87 -23.52
C LEU A 39 -4.45 -14.28 -24.62
N LEU A 40 -3.17 -14.00 -24.39
CA LEU A 40 -2.06 -14.67 -25.08
C LEU A 40 -1.39 -15.65 -24.10
N PRO A 41 -0.93 -16.82 -24.57
CA PRO A 41 -0.35 -17.85 -23.71
C PRO A 41 1.00 -17.39 -23.16
N ALA A 42 1.30 -17.87 -21.95
CA ALA A 42 2.61 -17.72 -21.32
C ALA A 42 3.68 -18.46 -22.13
N GLU A 43 4.74 -17.75 -22.51
CA GLU A 43 5.98 -18.38 -22.96
C GLU A 43 6.99 -18.31 -21.81
N ASP A 44 7.27 -19.48 -21.23
CA ASP A 44 8.51 -19.78 -20.53
C ASP A 44 9.62 -19.88 -21.57
N ASP A 45 10.65 -19.04 -21.48
CA ASP A 45 12.02 -19.53 -21.68
C ASP A 45 13.04 -18.67 -20.91
N ALA A 46 13.95 -19.38 -20.27
CA ALA A 46 14.95 -18.88 -19.36
C ALA A 46 16.20 -18.45 -20.11
N SER A 47 16.71 -17.26 -19.77
CA SER A 47 18.16 -17.05 -19.82
C SER A 47 18.56 -16.14 -18.67
N VAL A 48 19.01 -16.76 -17.58
CA VAL A 48 19.58 -16.12 -16.40
C VAL A 48 20.86 -15.40 -16.84
N ARG A 49 20.78 -14.07 -16.92
CA ARG A 49 21.96 -13.20 -16.84
C ARG A 49 22.03 -12.64 -15.42
N PRO A 50 23.22 -12.55 -14.79
CA PRO A 50 23.35 -11.94 -13.49
C PRO A 50 22.80 -10.51 -13.52
N ALA A 51 21.93 -10.19 -12.56
CA ALA A 51 21.48 -8.83 -12.37
C ALA A 51 22.68 -7.94 -11.99
N PRO A 52 22.79 -6.70 -12.50
CA PRO A 52 23.77 -5.75 -11.97
C PRO A 52 23.47 -5.50 -10.49
N THR A 53 24.51 -5.52 -9.67
CA THR A 53 24.44 -5.23 -8.23
C THR A 53 23.80 -3.86 -8.01
N PRO A 54 22.78 -3.72 -7.14
CA PRO A 54 22.25 -2.40 -6.79
C PRO A 54 23.35 -1.52 -6.18
N PRO A 55 23.25 -0.18 -6.32
CA PRO A 55 24.21 0.73 -5.73
C PRO A 55 24.27 0.55 -4.20
N ASN A 56 25.48 0.40 -3.69
CA ASN A 56 25.78 0.24 -2.28
C ASN A 56 25.48 1.56 -1.54
N VAL A 57 24.32 1.65 -0.90
CA VAL A 57 24.02 2.72 0.06
C VAL A 57 24.64 2.31 1.40
N PRO A 58 25.56 3.10 1.98
CA PRO A 58 26.24 2.69 3.20
C PRO A 58 25.27 2.62 4.39
N THR A 59 25.08 1.42 4.92
CA THR A 59 24.58 1.19 6.27
C THR A 59 25.64 1.57 7.31
N PRO A 60 25.28 2.23 8.44
CA PRO A 60 26.23 2.46 9.52
C PRO A 60 26.59 1.11 10.17
N GLU A 61 27.85 0.71 10.08
CA GLU A 61 28.39 -0.47 10.76
C GLU A 61 28.43 -0.24 12.28
N ALA A 62 27.81 -1.15 13.03
CA ALA A 62 27.97 -1.29 14.48
C ALA A 62 28.95 -2.43 14.75
N ASP A 63 30.16 -2.06 15.18
CA ASP A 63 31.17 -2.99 15.68
C ASP A 63 30.92 -3.28 17.16
N ALA A 64 30.52 -4.52 17.49
CA ALA A 64 30.99 -5.24 18.68
C ALA A 64 30.50 -6.70 18.66
N ALA A 65 31.44 -7.59 18.36
CA ALA A 65 31.26 -9.04 18.38
C ALA A 65 31.19 -9.63 19.80
N ALA A 66 30.36 -10.68 19.89
CA ALA A 66 30.54 -11.93 20.63
C ALA A 66 30.64 -11.92 22.17
N ARG A 67 29.62 -12.49 22.81
CA ARG A 67 29.78 -13.48 23.89
C ARG A 67 28.79 -14.63 23.72
N ASP A 68 29.31 -15.83 23.85
CA ASP A 68 28.66 -17.12 23.58
C ASP A 68 28.16 -17.80 24.88
N ALA A 69 27.16 -18.66 24.69
CA ALA A 69 26.70 -19.80 25.49
C ALA A 69 25.88 -19.63 26.81
N ALA A 70 24.58 -19.93 26.64
CA ALA A 70 23.74 -20.87 27.42
C ALA A 70 23.29 -20.54 28.87
N ALA A 71 21.98 -20.38 29.08
CA ALA A 71 21.14 -21.16 30.01
C ALA A 71 19.67 -20.63 30.04
N GLU A 72 18.77 -21.52 30.47
CA GLU A 72 17.31 -21.49 30.45
C GLU A 72 16.59 -20.32 31.16
N ALA A 73 15.36 -20.07 30.69
CA ALA A 73 14.18 -19.65 31.44
C ALA A 73 14.28 -18.48 32.43
N ALA A 74 13.91 -17.28 31.95
CA ALA A 74 13.09 -16.34 32.72
C ALA A 74 12.50 -15.27 31.78
N VAL A 75 11.17 -15.28 31.59
CA VAL A 75 10.41 -14.06 31.29
C VAL A 75 10.48 -13.22 32.57
N PRO A 76 10.93 -11.96 32.51
CA PRO A 76 9.97 -10.89 32.76
C PRO A 76 10.22 -9.55 32.03
N THR A 77 9.09 -8.88 31.78
CA THR A 77 8.89 -7.42 31.78
C THR A 77 9.49 -6.57 30.66
N ASP A 78 8.77 -6.53 29.54
CA ASP A 78 8.74 -5.36 28.62
C ASP A 78 7.29 -4.91 28.28
N ALA A 79 6.29 -5.44 28.99
CA ALA A 79 4.88 -5.12 28.74
C ALA A 79 4.50 -3.70 29.22
N ALA A 80 5.19 -3.15 30.22
CA ALA A 80 4.77 -1.90 30.87
C ALA A 80 5.11 -0.63 30.08
N GLU A 81 6.16 -0.61 29.26
CA GLU A 81 6.46 0.53 28.38
C GLU A 81 5.71 0.43 27.03
N ALA A 82 5.47 -0.78 26.53
CA ALA A 82 4.64 -1.01 25.35
C ALA A 82 3.15 -0.68 25.59
N ASP A 83 2.62 -0.94 26.81
CA ASP A 83 1.23 -0.65 27.17
C ASP A 83 0.93 0.85 27.34
N ALA A 84 1.95 1.67 27.65
CA ALA A 84 1.78 3.11 27.83
C ALA A 84 1.48 3.82 26.49
N ASP A 85 2.11 3.40 25.40
CA ASP A 85 1.91 3.97 24.06
C ASP A 85 0.62 3.45 23.40
N ALA A 86 0.28 2.17 23.63
CA ALA A 86 -0.98 1.55 23.22
C ALA A 86 -2.24 2.27 23.74
N SER A 87 -2.11 2.91 24.90
CA SER A 87 -3.21 3.60 25.59
C SER A 87 -3.40 5.05 25.15
N SER A 88 -2.54 5.61 24.29
CA SER A 88 -2.69 6.99 23.83
C SER A 88 -3.98 7.17 22.99
N PRO A 89 -4.66 8.33 23.05
CA PRO A 89 -5.86 8.57 22.22
C PRO A 89 -5.60 8.39 20.71
N VAL A 90 -4.39 8.71 20.27
CA VAL A 90 -3.91 8.54 18.89
C VAL A 90 -3.90 7.07 18.51
N MET A 91 -3.24 6.24 19.33
CA MET A 91 -3.13 4.81 19.08
C MET A 91 -4.50 4.13 19.14
N GLN A 92 -5.34 4.47 20.12
CA GLN A 92 -6.70 3.93 20.21
C GLN A 92 -7.54 4.25 18.97
N ALA A 93 -7.48 5.50 18.47
CA ALA A 93 -8.20 5.90 17.27
C ALA A 93 -7.73 5.14 16.02
N LEU A 94 -6.42 4.92 15.89
CA LEU A 94 -5.83 4.15 14.79
C LEU A 94 -6.18 2.66 14.88
N LEU A 95 -6.07 2.06 16.06
CA LEU A 95 -6.42 0.65 16.29
C LEU A 95 -7.90 0.38 15.97
N ALA A 96 -8.80 1.30 16.30
CA ALA A 96 -10.23 1.18 15.97
C ALA A 96 -10.49 1.05 14.46
N VAL A 97 -9.62 1.61 13.62
CA VAL A 97 -9.69 1.49 12.15
C VAL A 97 -8.92 0.25 11.68
N LEU A 98 -7.72 0.06 12.20
CA LEU A 98 -6.78 -0.92 11.68
C LEU A 98 -7.11 -2.35 12.11
N ASP A 99 -7.80 -2.57 13.23
CA ASP A 99 -8.12 -3.92 13.70
C ASP A 99 -9.16 -4.65 12.84
N VAL A 100 -9.80 -3.95 11.90
CA VAL A 100 -10.73 -4.55 10.93
C VAL A 100 -10.00 -5.59 10.05
N LYS A 101 -10.62 -6.76 9.88
CA LYS A 101 -10.08 -7.89 9.10
C LYS A 101 -10.99 -8.22 7.91
N PRO A 102 -10.68 -7.75 6.69
CA PRO A 102 -11.72 -7.63 5.67
C PRO A 102 -11.87 -8.79 4.67
N TYR A 103 -10.91 -9.70 4.44
CA TYR A 103 -11.17 -10.85 3.53
C TYR A 103 -10.19 -12.04 3.55
N VAL A 104 -8.92 -11.90 3.94
CA VAL A 104 -7.98 -13.06 3.97
C VAL A 104 -8.03 -13.81 5.31
N GLU A 105 -9.24 -14.23 5.67
CA GLU A 105 -9.51 -14.96 6.93
C GLU A 105 -10.08 -16.37 6.71
N GLY A 106 -9.93 -16.90 5.49
CA GLY A 106 -10.23 -18.30 5.25
C GLY A 106 -9.32 -19.23 6.05
N THR A 107 -9.27 -20.51 5.70
CA THR A 107 -8.37 -21.46 6.37
C THR A 107 -6.92 -21.03 6.13
N CYS A 108 -6.31 -20.42 7.15
CA CYS A 108 -4.93 -19.97 7.15
C CYS A 108 -4.08 -20.90 8.00
N GLU A 109 -2.97 -21.39 7.45
CA GLU A 109 -2.00 -22.22 8.16
C GLU A 109 -0.64 -21.52 8.18
N PRO A 110 0.12 -21.59 9.30
CA PRO A 110 1.48 -21.09 9.33
C PRO A 110 2.35 -21.69 8.21
N THR A 111 3.17 -20.86 7.58
CA THR A 111 4.10 -21.26 6.51
C THR A 111 5.34 -20.37 6.56
N THR A 112 6.31 -20.67 5.69
CA THR A 112 7.46 -19.79 5.41
C THR A 112 7.41 -19.27 3.97
N TYR A 113 8.21 -18.25 3.69
CA TYR A 113 8.44 -17.72 2.33
C TYR A 113 9.93 -17.37 2.16
N PRO A 114 10.59 -17.74 1.04
CA PRO A 114 12.01 -17.46 0.85
C PRO A 114 12.35 -15.96 0.91
N GLY A 115 13.35 -15.60 1.73
CA GLY A 115 13.75 -14.21 1.94
C GLY A 115 12.80 -13.40 2.83
N TRP A 116 11.89 -14.07 3.54
CA TRP A 116 11.01 -13.49 4.55
C TRP A 116 11.17 -14.25 5.86
N ASP A 117 11.75 -13.57 6.85
CA ASP A 117 12.14 -14.20 8.12
C ASP A 117 11.09 -14.04 9.22
N HIS A 118 9.91 -13.52 8.87
CA HIS A 118 8.81 -13.23 9.80
C HIS A 118 7.65 -14.21 9.63
N PRO A 119 6.71 -14.28 10.60
CA PRO A 119 5.54 -15.15 10.48
C PRO A 119 4.77 -14.91 9.17
N ALA A 120 4.54 -15.97 8.42
CA ALA A 120 3.70 -15.99 7.23
C ALA A 120 2.61 -17.04 7.36
N HIS A 121 1.51 -16.83 6.66
CA HIS A 121 0.37 -17.75 6.64
C HIS A 121 -0.03 -18.02 5.20
N ARG A 122 -0.31 -19.28 4.87
CA ARG A 122 -0.96 -19.66 3.63
C ARG A 122 -2.45 -19.74 3.87
N CYS A 123 -3.19 -18.86 3.22
CA CYS A 123 -4.63 -18.71 3.39
C CYS A 123 -5.35 -19.14 2.12
N ARG A 124 -6.44 -19.90 2.30
CA ARG A 124 -7.38 -20.27 1.23
C ARG A 124 -8.75 -19.71 1.53
N TYR A 125 -9.35 -19.01 0.57
CA TYR A 125 -10.65 -18.36 0.74
C TYR A 125 -11.47 -18.41 -0.56
N ASP A 126 -12.78 -18.17 -0.45
CA ASP A 126 -13.67 -18.02 -1.60
C ASP A 126 -13.39 -16.68 -2.29
N GLY A 127 -12.85 -16.73 -3.49
CA GLY A 127 -12.47 -15.55 -4.28
C GLY A 127 -13.62 -14.88 -5.01
N GLY A 128 -14.84 -14.95 -4.48
CA GLY A 128 -16.03 -14.35 -5.11
C GLY A 128 -16.47 -15.11 -6.37
N GLY A 129 -16.51 -16.45 -6.32
CA GLY A 129 -16.97 -17.27 -7.44
C GLY A 129 -15.87 -17.77 -8.38
N VAL A 130 -14.60 -17.67 -7.97
CA VAL A 130 -13.51 -18.42 -8.62
C VAL A 130 -13.65 -19.90 -8.23
N ASP A 131 -14.01 -20.74 -9.20
CA ASP A 131 -14.12 -22.19 -9.02
C ASP A 131 -12.81 -22.76 -8.44
N GLY A 132 -12.92 -23.43 -7.30
CA GLY A 132 -11.76 -23.98 -6.61
C GLY A 132 -11.02 -23.00 -5.69
N GLY A 133 -11.58 -21.80 -5.43
CA GLY A 133 -11.08 -20.83 -4.45
C GLY A 133 -9.73 -20.19 -4.80
N LEU A 134 -9.30 -19.22 -4.01
CA LEU A 134 -8.01 -18.55 -4.16
C LEU A 134 -7.07 -18.94 -3.03
N THR A 135 -5.77 -18.80 -3.27
CA THR A 135 -4.73 -19.07 -2.28
C THR A 135 -3.68 -17.97 -2.32
N VAL A 136 -3.29 -17.52 -1.13
CA VAL A 136 -2.32 -16.46 -0.94
C VAL A 136 -1.45 -16.77 0.27
N THR A 137 -0.14 -16.57 0.14
CA THR A 137 0.78 -16.50 1.27
C THR A 137 0.87 -15.05 1.70
N VAL A 138 0.52 -14.75 2.94
CA VAL A 138 0.48 -13.40 3.50
C VAL A 138 1.34 -13.29 4.74
N ALA A 139 1.91 -12.10 4.95
CA ALA A 139 2.29 -11.65 6.29
C ALA A 139 1.25 -10.63 6.78
N ASN A 140 0.89 -10.70 8.05
CA ASN A 140 -0.08 -9.78 8.66
C ASN A 140 0.56 -9.04 9.84
N PRO A 141 1.08 -7.82 9.64
CA PRO A 141 1.68 -7.06 10.73
C PRO A 141 0.60 -6.69 11.75
N PRO A 142 0.91 -6.69 13.07
CA PRO A 142 -0.04 -6.24 14.09
C PRO A 142 -0.62 -4.86 13.80
N ALA A 143 -1.87 -4.59 14.18
CA ALA A 143 -2.50 -3.29 13.95
C ALA A 143 -1.68 -2.14 14.58
N ALA A 144 -1.15 -2.35 15.79
CA ALA A 144 -0.27 -1.39 16.47
C ALA A 144 1.02 -1.10 15.68
N ARG A 145 1.59 -2.11 14.99
CA ARG A 145 2.78 -1.92 14.15
C ARG A 145 2.48 -0.99 12.97
N VAL A 146 1.34 -1.19 12.31
CA VAL A 146 0.93 -0.31 11.20
C VAL A 146 0.57 1.08 11.69
N ALA A 147 -0.06 1.20 12.86
CA ALA A 147 -0.33 2.49 13.49
C ALA A 147 0.97 3.27 13.78
N ALA A 148 2.00 2.61 14.31
CA ALA A 148 3.31 3.20 14.52
C ALA A 148 3.92 3.75 13.23
N TRP A 149 3.91 2.97 12.13
CA TRP A 149 4.36 3.44 10.81
C TRP A 149 3.61 4.67 10.30
N ILE A 150 2.29 4.75 10.56
CA ILE A 150 1.46 5.90 10.18
C ILE A 150 1.82 7.12 11.01
N ILE A 151 1.95 6.98 12.34
CA ILE A 151 2.32 8.08 13.24
C ILE A 151 3.70 8.62 12.88
N ASP A 152 4.67 7.73 12.67
CA ASP A 152 6.06 8.06 12.33
C ASP A 152 6.15 8.82 10.99
N SER A 153 5.47 8.32 9.95
CA SER A 153 5.47 8.96 8.63
C SER A 153 4.61 10.23 8.51
N ALA A 154 3.72 10.49 9.46
CA ALA A 154 2.81 11.63 9.39
C ALA A 154 3.53 12.99 9.35
N GLY A 155 4.72 13.07 9.94
CA GLY A 155 5.56 14.28 9.91
C GLY A 155 5.96 14.72 8.50
N GLU A 156 5.98 13.79 7.54
CA GLU A 156 6.28 14.12 6.14
C GLU A 156 5.12 14.81 5.44
N ILE A 157 3.89 14.70 5.98
CA ILE A 157 2.72 15.42 5.46
C ILE A 157 2.68 16.81 6.10
N GLY A 158 3.40 17.77 5.52
CA GLY A 158 3.53 19.12 6.10
C GLY A 158 2.18 19.79 6.49
N ALA A 159 1.11 19.55 5.73
CA ALA A 159 -0.23 20.02 6.08
C ALA A 159 -0.78 19.38 7.36
N LEU A 160 -0.57 18.09 7.54
CA LEU A 160 -0.99 17.36 8.75
C LEU A 160 -0.11 17.72 9.94
N GLU A 161 1.21 17.82 9.76
CA GLU A 161 2.13 18.22 10.84
C GLU A 161 1.82 19.65 11.33
N ALA A 162 1.42 20.56 10.43
CA ALA A 162 0.98 21.89 10.83
C ALA A 162 -0.28 21.87 11.71
N ILE A 163 -1.16 20.87 11.57
CA ILE A 163 -2.37 20.71 12.39
C ILE A 163 -2.04 20.17 13.79
N LYS A 164 -1.02 19.31 13.93
CA LYS A 164 -0.67 18.58 15.16
C LYS A 164 -0.73 19.37 16.46
N TYR A 165 -0.18 20.58 16.46
CA TYR A 165 -0.16 21.46 17.64
C TYR A 165 -1.26 22.53 17.65
N ARG A 166 -1.88 22.80 16.50
CA ARG A 166 -2.97 23.78 16.35
C ARG A 166 -4.32 23.18 16.76
N ASP A 167 -4.56 21.94 16.39
CA ASP A 167 -5.79 21.19 16.63
C ASP A 167 -5.47 19.68 16.69
N PRO A 168 -5.10 19.17 17.87
CA PRO A 168 -4.74 17.75 18.04
C PRO A 168 -5.88 16.78 17.67
N GLU A 169 -7.14 17.20 17.82
CA GLU A 169 -8.29 16.36 17.45
C GLU A 169 -8.36 16.18 15.93
N GLN A 170 -8.20 17.26 15.17
CA GLN A 170 -8.15 17.18 13.70
C GLN A 170 -6.89 16.47 13.20
N TRP A 171 -5.76 16.56 13.91
CA TRP A 171 -4.58 15.78 13.60
C TRP A 171 -4.85 14.27 13.74
N ILE A 172 -5.47 13.83 14.84
CA ILE A 172 -5.89 12.43 15.02
C ILE A 172 -6.86 12.01 13.91
N ALA A 173 -7.83 12.86 13.56
CA ALA A 173 -8.76 12.59 12.45
C ALA A 173 -8.01 12.43 11.11
N GLY A 174 -6.92 13.18 10.90
CA GLY A 174 -6.06 13.09 9.73
C GLY A 174 -5.33 11.75 9.65
N LEU A 175 -4.77 11.28 10.77
CA LEU A 175 -4.16 9.96 10.86
C LEU A 175 -5.18 8.84 10.61
N VAL A 176 -6.40 8.99 11.10
CA VAL A 176 -7.52 8.06 10.84
C VAL A 176 -7.88 8.00 9.35
N ILE A 177 -7.78 9.11 8.60
CA ILE A 177 -7.95 9.11 7.14
C ILE A 177 -6.87 8.24 6.48
N VAL A 178 -5.60 8.43 6.86
CA VAL A 178 -4.48 7.64 6.32
C VAL A 178 -4.66 6.15 6.64
N ALA A 179 -5.02 5.81 7.88
CA ALA A 179 -5.29 4.43 8.29
C ALA A 179 -6.46 3.79 7.54
N GLY A 180 -7.53 4.56 7.30
CA GLY A 180 -8.67 4.09 6.50
C GLY A 180 -8.26 3.73 5.08
N ASN A 181 -7.35 4.48 4.47
CA ASN A 181 -6.84 4.17 3.13
C ASN A 181 -5.97 2.90 3.12
N VAL A 182 -5.14 2.69 4.14
CA VAL A 182 -4.35 1.45 4.29
C VAL A 182 -5.26 0.21 4.33
N ILE A 183 -6.34 0.29 5.10
CA ILE A 183 -7.33 -0.80 5.19
C ILE A 183 -8.04 -1.00 3.87
N GLY A 184 -8.55 0.07 3.26
CA GLY A 184 -9.27 -0.02 2.00
C GLY A 184 -8.44 -0.57 0.84
N GLN A 185 -7.13 -0.36 0.86
CA GLN A 185 -6.24 -0.86 -0.19
C GLN A 185 -5.73 -2.28 0.06
N SER A 186 -5.40 -2.62 1.30
CA SER A 186 -4.59 -3.81 1.54
C SER A 186 -4.87 -4.49 2.85
N THR A 187 -5.81 -4.00 3.65
CA THR A 187 -6.21 -4.66 4.90
C THR A 187 -5.06 -4.95 5.88
N ARG A 188 -3.99 -4.14 5.78
CA ARG A 188 -2.66 -4.35 6.37
C ARG A 188 -1.86 -5.55 5.86
N ILE A 189 -2.47 -6.48 5.12
CA ILE A 189 -1.76 -7.67 4.67
C ILE A 189 -0.65 -7.31 3.68
N PHE A 190 0.45 -8.03 3.82
CA PHE A 190 1.53 -8.07 2.84
C PHE A 190 1.44 -9.40 2.08
N PRO A 191 0.87 -9.41 0.86
CA PRO A 191 0.74 -10.63 0.06
C PRO A 191 2.09 -11.02 -0.55
N LEU A 192 2.80 -11.91 0.15
CA LEU A 192 4.11 -12.43 -0.25
C LEU A 192 4.04 -13.16 -1.60
N GLU A 193 2.99 -13.95 -1.83
CA GLU A 193 2.73 -14.59 -3.13
C GLU A 193 1.28 -15.05 -3.24
N GLY A 194 0.78 -15.25 -4.46
CA GLY A 194 -0.51 -15.88 -4.73
C GLY A 194 -1.56 -14.90 -5.24
N GLN A 195 -2.82 -15.09 -4.87
CA GLN A 195 -3.96 -14.40 -5.49
C GLN A 195 -4.88 -13.71 -4.49
N VAL A 196 -5.18 -12.43 -4.74
CA VAL A 196 -6.17 -11.64 -3.99
C VAL A 196 -7.29 -11.17 -4.93
N ALA A 197 -8.55 -11.37 -4.56
CA ALA A 197 -9.71 -10.82 -5.27
C ALA A 197 -10.26 -9.58 -4.57
N GLU A 198 -10.29 -8.44 -5.26
CA GLU A 198 -10.84 -7.17 -4.74
C GLU A 198 -11.86 -6.51 -5.69
N ASP A 199 -11.91 -6.95 -6.95
CA ASP A 199 -12.89 -6.61 -8.02
C ASP A 199 -12.48 -7.42 -9.26
N ILE A 200 -11.16 -7.53 -9.43
CA ILE A 200 -10.47 -8.48 -10.29
C ILE A 200 -9.54 -9.36 -9.43
N VAL A 201 -9.04 -10.44 -10.03
CA VAL A 201 -8.03 -11.29 -9.38
C VAL A 201 -6.64 -10.72 -9.64
N TYR A 202 -6.03 -10.20 -8.58
CA TYR A 202 -4.64 -9.75 -8.57
C TYR A 202 -3.71 -10.91 -8.23
N ARG A 203 -2.62 -11.06 -9.01
CA ARG A 203 -1.54 -12.00 -8.73
C ARG A 203 -0.39 -11.27 -8.07
N PHE A 204 0.10 -11.77 -6.95
CA PHE A 204 1.16 -11.17 -6.16
C PHE A 204 2.44 -12.00 -6.19
N GLU A 205 3.56 -11.28 -6.13
CA GLU A 205 4.89 -11.79 -5.85
C GLU A 205 5.66 -10.73 -5.07
N LYS A 206 6.19 -11.11 -3.91
CA LYS A 206 6.94 -10.25 -2.98
C LYS A 206 6.20 -8.96 -2.62
N GLY A 207 4.89 -9.05 -2.41
CA GLY A 207 4.06 -7.88 -2.10
C GLY A 207 3.71 -7.00 -3.29
N VAL A 208 4.12 -7.37 -4.51
CA VAL A 208 3.88 -6.57 -5.72
C VAL A 208 2.94 -7.30 -6.67
N THR A 209 1.96 -6.59 -7.22
CA THR A 209 1.08 -7.13 -8.28
C THR A 209 1.91 -7.46 -9.53
N ARG A 210 1.76 -8.68 -10.08
CA ARG A 210 2.41 -9.10 -11.33
C ARG A 210 1.71 -8.58 -12.59
N THR A 211 0.38 -8.49 -12.54
CA THR A 211 -0.46 -7.97 -13.63
C THR A 211 -0.88 -6.54 -13.31
N CYS A 212 -0.14 -5.59 -13.88
CA CYS A 212 -0.30 -4.16 -13.64
C CYS A 212 -0.10 -3.44 -14.98
N GLY A 213 -1.15 -2.77 -15.48
CA GLY A 213 -1.08 -1.94 -16.68
C GLY A 213 -0.36 -0.62 -16.41
N THR A 214 -0.70 0.03 -15.29
CA THR A 214 -0.06 1.27 -14.81
C THR A 214 0.18 1.15 -13.31
N GLY A 215 1.44 1.02 -12.90
CA GLY A 215 1.84 0.97 -11.48
C GLY A 215 1.70 -0.41 -10.86
N CYS A 216 2.81 -1.11 -10.69
CA CYS A 216 2.87 -2.29 -9.83
C CYS A 216 3.22 -1.79 -8.44
N TYR A 217 2.20 -1.67 -7.59
CA TYR A 217 2.35 -1.10 -6.26
C TYR A 217 2.90 -2.15 -5.30
N CYS A 218 3.75 -1.71 -4.37
CA CYS A 218 4.09 -2.47 -3.18
C CYS A 218 2.92 -2.38 -2.19
N ARG A 219 2.37 -3.53 -1.80
CA ARG A 219 1.19 -3.63 -0.92
C ARG A 219 1.52 -3.31 0.54
N VAL A 220 0.46 -3.20 1.35
CA VAL A 220 0.35 -2.61 2.71
C VAL A 220 0.00 -1.11 2.69
N ASN A 221 0.58 -0.32 1.80
CA ASN A 221 0.22 1.11 1.69
C ASN A 221 0.20 1.63 0.23
N SER A 222 0.17 0.71 -0.73
CA SER A 222 0.21 0.95 -2.18
C SER A 222 1.28 1.95 -2.59
N THR A 223 2.50 1.76 -2.09
CA THR A 223 3.63 2.59 -2.51
C THR A 223 4.00 2.26 -3.95
N SER A 224 4.06 3.29 -4.79
CA SER A 224 4.52 3.16 -6.17
C SER A 224 6.03 3.40 -6.24
N ARG A 225 6.64 2.96 -7.33
CA ARG A 225 8.04 3.27 -7.65
C ARG A 225 8.28 4.77 -7.75
N GLN A 226 7.33 5.52 -8.30
CA GLN A 226 7.38 6.98 -8.38
C GLN A 226 7.36 7.63 -6.98
N HIS A 227 6.50 7.15 -6.07
CA HIS A 227 6.48 7.64 -4.70
C HIS A 227 7.83 7.38 -4.02
N TRP A 228 8.32 6.14 -4.10
CA TRP A 228 9.61 5.76 -3.53
C TRP A 228 10.78 6.57 -4.10
N CYS A 229 10.89 6.66 -5.42
CA CYS A 229 12.03 7.33 -6.06
C CYS A 229 12.03 8.84 -5.82
N SER A 230 10.85 9.47 -5.76
CA SER A 230 10.75 10.88 -5.39
C SER A 230 11.17 11.11 -3.93
N TYR A 231 10.75 10.24 -3.01
CA TYR A 231 11.19 10.28 -1.62
C TYR A 231 12.70 10.05 -1.47
N ALA A 232 13.23 9.01 -2.11
CA ALA A 232 14.66 8.70 -2.09
C ALA A 232 15.51 9.86 -2.63
N ALA A 233 15.02 10.58 -3.64
CA ALA A 233 15.69 11.77 -4.15
C ALA A 233 15.66 12.95 -3.18
N ALA A 234 14.54 13.15 -2.48
CA ALA A 234 14.39 14.23 -1.51
C ALA A 234 15.20 14.01 -0.22
N PHE A 235 15.25 12.77 0.28
CA PHE A 235 15.74 12.50 1.63
C PHE A 235 16.97 11.58 1.70
N LEU A 236 17.22 10.77 0.68
CA LEU A 236 18.28 9.75 0.69
C LEU A 236 19.44 10.08 -0.28
N GLY A 237 19.39 11.26 -0.92
CA GLY A 237 20.44 11.71 -1.84
C GLY A 237 20.52 10.92 -3.16
N ALA A 238 19.49 10.15 -3.51
CA ALA A 238 19.45 9.39 -4.75
C ALA A 238 19.05 10.27 -5.96
N SER A 239 19.42 9.87 -7.17
CA SER A 239 18.81 10.44 -8.37
C SER A 239 17.45 9.80 -8.63
N GLU A 240 16.39 10.61 -8.73
CA GLU A 240 15.03 10.11 -9.02
C GLU A 240 15.01 9.35 -10.35
N GLN A 241 15.69 9.86 -11.38
CA GLN A 241 15.75 9.24 -12.70
C GLN A 241 16.50 7.90 -12.68
N GLU A 242 17.61 7.81 -11.95
CA GLU A 242 18.37 6.54 -11.83
C GLU A 242 17.57 5.51 -11.02
N CYS A 243 16.89 5.94 -9.96
CA CYS A 243 15.99 5.10 -9.18
C CYS A 243 14.86 4.53 -10.06
N LEU A 244 14.20 5.38 -10.85
CA LEU A 244 13.14 4.95 -11.76
C LEU A 244 13.65 4.00 -12.86
N THR A 245 14.88 4.23 -13.34
CA THR A 245 15.54 3.35 -14.32
C THR A 245 15.79 1.97 -13.73
N THR A 246 16.27 1.90 -12.49
CA THR A 246 16.51 0.65 -11.76
C THR A 246 15.24 -0.19 -11.63
N TYR A 247 14.11 0.44 -11.34
CA TYR A 247 12.87 -0.27 -11.04
C TYR A 247 11.90 -0.42 -12.21
N SER A 248 12.17 0.24 -13.34
CA SER A 248 11.25 0.41 -14.49
C SER A 248 9.95 1.12 -14.13
N THR A 249 9.40 1.91 -15.05
CA THR A 249 8.18 2.70 -14.78
C THR A 249 6.89 1.98 -15.15
N THR A 250 6.91 1.02 -16.08
CA THR A 250 5.69 0.52 -16.74
C THR A 250 5.26 -0.89 -16.36
N ARG A 251 6.13 -1.72 -15.79
CA ARG A 251 5.83 -3.14 -15.56
C ARG A 251 6.40 -3.69 -14.26
N PHE A 252 6.02 -4.91 -13.92
CA PHE A 252 6.62 -5.66 -12.83
C PHE A 252 8.11 -5.89 -13.11
N THR A 253 8.96 -5.72 -12.10
CA THR A 253 10.38 -6.03 -12.18
C THR A 253 10.81 -6.74 -10.91
N GLN A 254 11.77 -7.66 -11.04
CA GLN A 254 12.34 -8.36 -9.89
C GLN A 254 13.02 -7.39 -8.92
N ALA A 255 13.65 -6.33 -9.44
CA ALA A 255 14.29 -5.30 -8.62
C ALA A 255 13.27 -4.60 -7.71
N TRP A 256 12.11 -4.20 -8.24
CA TRP A 256 11.07 -3.58 -7.43
C TRP A 256 10.44 -4.56 -6.44
N ALA A 257 10.18 -5.79 -6.87
CA ALA A 257 9.67 -6.85 -6.01
C ALA A 257 10.61 -7.15 -4.83
N ASN A 258 11.93 -7.23 -5.09
CA ASN A 258 12.92 -7.42 -4.04
C ASN A 258 12.98 -6.23 -3.08
N HIS A 259 12.96 -5.01 -3.61
CA HIS A 259 12.94 -3.80 -2.78
C HIS A 259 11.71 -3.74 -1.87
N CYS A 260 10.53 -4.11 -2.38
CA CYS A 260 9.30 -4.20 -1.59
C CYS A 260 9.43 -5.24 -0.46
N LEU A 261 9.92 -6.46 -0.78
CA LEU A 261 10.18 -7.51 0.21
C LEU A 261 11.14 -7.04 1.30
N GLU A 262 12.28 -6.46 0.91
CA GLU A 262 13.33 -6.02 1.82
C GLU A 262 12.86 -4.87 2.72
N ASN A 263 12.14 -3.89 2.16
CA ASN A 263 11.56 -2.80 2.93
C ASN A 263 10.63 -3.33 4.03
N HIS A 264 9.67 -4.19 3.67
CA HIS A 264 8.69 -4.70 4.64
C HIS A 264 9.29 -5.70 5.63
N SER A 265 10.28 -6.50 5.20
CA SER A 265 10.98 -7.43 6.08
C SER A 265 11.82 -6.66 7.11
N SER A 266 12.60 -5.67 6.66
CA SER A 266 13.44 -4.88 7.56
C SER A 266 12.65 -3.94 8.49
N SER A 267 11.44 -3.54 8.10
CA SER A 267 10.56 -2.68 8.90
C SER A 267 9.66 -3.46 9.86
N TRP A 268 9.59 -4.78 9.76
CA TRP A 268 8.57 -5.60 10.42
C TRP A 268 8.52 -5.40 11.95
N ASP A 269 9.68 -5.31 12.57
CA ASP A 269 9.84 -5.12 14.03
C ASP A 269 10.23 -3.68 14.40
N ARG A 270 10.16 -2.75 13.46
CA ARG A 270 10.57 -1.34 13.65
C ARG A 270 9.37 -0.41 13.57
N ASP A 271 9.43 0.71 14.29
CA ASP A 271 8.38 1.73 14.25
C ASP A 271 8.45 2.60 12.98
N VAL A 272 9.49 2.40 12.18
CA VAL A 272 9.74 3.11 10.93
C VAL A 272 9.56 2.18 9.74
N ASN A 273 8.83 2.65 8.72
CA ASN A 273 8.71 1.99 7.43
C ASN A 273 8.93 3.00 6.29
N PRO A 274 10.05 2.93 5.55
CA PRO A 274 10.37 3.89 4.49
C PRO A 274 9.32 3.99 3.36
N HIS A 275 8.55 2.93 3.10
CA HIS A 275 7.43 3.02 2.15
C HIS A 275 6.29 3.87 2.68
N PHE A 276 6.03 3.88 4.00
CA PHE A 276 5.05 4.78 4.61
C PHE A 276 5.50 6.24 4.51
N HIS A 277 6.78 6.52 4.77
CA HIS A 277 7.38 7.84 4.51
C HIS A 277 7.25 8.26 3.06
N ALA A 278 7.56 7.39 2.11
CA ALA A 278 7.44 7.70 0.69
C ALA A 278 5.99 8.01 0.28
N ARG A 279 5.01 7.30 0.86
CA ARG A 279 3.58 7.57 0.62
C ARG A 279 3.13 8.88 1.24
N ALA A 280 3.58 9.19 2.45
CA ALA A 280 3.31 10.44 3.15
C ALA A 280 3.91 11.64 2.39
N TYR A 281 5.16 11.54 1.95
CA TYR A 281 5.81 12.58 1.13
C TYR A 281 5.10 12.79 -0.22
N ALA A 282 4.62 11.73 -0.86
CA ALA A 282 3.82 11.88 -2.08
C ALA A 282 2.52 12.67 -1.82
N ALA A 283 1.86 12.46 -0.67
CA ALA A 283 0.70 13.25 -0.27
C ALA A 283 1.08 14.70 0.04
N HIS A 284 2.21 14.93 0.71
CA HIS A 284 2.74 16.26 0.96
C HIS A 284 2.90 17.07 -0.33
N ARG A 285 3.54 16.50 -1.35
CA ARG A 285 3.73 17.20 -2.64
C ARG A 285 2.41 17.60 -3.31
N LEU A 286 1.36 16.80 -3.16
CA LEU A 286 0.02 17.13 -3.68
C LEU A 286 -0.66 18.24 -2.87
N LEU A 287 -0.43 18.27 -1.56
CA LEU A 287 -0.99 19.27 -0.64
C LEU A 287 -0.23 20.59 -0.68
N GLU A 288 1.09 20.57 -0.79
CA GLU A 288 1.95 21.76 -0.84
C GLU A 288 1.55 22.69 -1.99
N ALA A 289 1.22 22.14 -3.16
CA ALA A 289 0.73 22.90 -4.30
C ALA A 289 -0.61 23.62 -4.02
N ARG A 290 -1.42 23.10 -3.09
CA ARG A 290 -2.73 23.65 -2.71
C ARG A 290 -2.65 24.56 -1.48
N PHE A 291 -1.75 24.25 -0.55
CA PHE A 291 -1.54 24.93 0.71
C PHE A 291 -0.04 25.25 0.90
N PRO A 292 0.50 26.27 0.20
CA PRO A 292 1.93 26.62 0.32
C PRO A 292 2.34 27.07 1.73
N ASP A 293 1.38 27.60 2.50
CA ASP A 293 1.53 27.84 3.94
C ASP A 293 0.44 27.09 4.72
N PRO A 294 0.69 25.83 5.12
CA PRO A 294 -0.30 25.05 5.85
C PRO A 294 -0.53 25.59 7.28
N THR A 295 0.35 26.45 7.81
CA THR A 295 0.22 26.98 9.17
C THR A 295 -0.91 28.00 9.30
N THR A 296 -1.31 28.62 8.19
CA THR A 296 -2.40 29.61 8.12
C THR A 296 -3.62 29.10 7.36
N ALA A 297 -3.50 28.00 6.60
CA ALA A 297 -4.60 27.41 5.85
C ALA A 297 -5.77 26.96 6.77
N PRO A 298 -7.03 27.03 6.29
CA PRO A 298 -8.18 26.48 6.99
C PRO A 298 -8.04 24.96 7.16
N ILE A 299 -8.19 24.47 8.39
CA ILE A 299 -8.04 23.04 8.71
C ILE A 299 -9.05 22.19 7.93
N ALA A 300 -10.29 22.65 7.80
CA ALA A 300 -11.33 21.93 7.06
C ALA A 300 -10.93 21.68 5.59
N ASP A 301 -10.29 22.64 4.94
CA ASP A 301 -9.86 22.52 3.53
C ASP A 301 -8.69 21.52 3.40
N MET A 302 -7.74 21.57 4.34
CA MET A 302 -6.63 20.60 4.38
C MET A 302 -7.15 19.17 4.61
N MET A 303 -8.12 19.00 5.49
CA MET A 303 -8.75 17.70 5.79
C MET A 303 -9.56 17.16 4.60
N ALA A 304 -10.27 18.02 3.88
CA ALA A 304 -10.97 17.64 2.65
C ALA A 304 -9.99 17.21 1.56
N ALA A 305 -8.89 17.94 1.37
CA ALA A 305 -7.86 17.55 0.41
C ALA A 305 -7.14 16.26 0.80
N LEU A 306 -6.92 16.01 2.10
CA LEU A 306 -6.36 14.75 2.59
C LEU A 306 -7.28 13.56 2.26
N LEU A 307 -8.60 13.72 2.41
CA LEU A 307 -9.60 12.71 2.01
C LEU A 307 -9.60 12.43 0.51
N GLU A 308 -9.37 13.45 -0.33
CA GLU A 308 -9.24 13.24 -1.79
C GLU A 308 -8.01 12.40 -2.15
N ILE A 309 -6.89 12.60 -1.44
CA ILE A 309 -5.64 11.87 -1.68
C ILE A 309 -5.71 10.44 -1.12
N PHE A 310 -6.39 10.28 0.01
CA PHE A 310 -6.58 9.04 0.74
C PHE A 310 -8.07 8.70 0.82
N PRO A 311 -8.70 8.33 -0.31
CA PRO A 311 -10.11 7.99 -0.32
C PRO A 311 -10.37 6.79 0.57
N ARG A 312 -11.52 6.81 1.25
CA ARG A 312 -12.06 5.63 1.93
C ARG A 312 -12.66 4.72 0.86
N HIS A 313 -12.25 3.45 0.88
CA HIS A 313 -12.87 2.39 0.07
C HIS A 313 -14.02 1.76 0.86
#